data_AF-A0A4R4FC91-F1
#
_entry.id   AF-A0A4R4FC91-F1
#
_cell.length_a   1.000
_cell.length_b   1.000
_cell.length_c   1.000
_cell.angle_alpha   90.00
_cell.angle_beta   90.00
_cell.angle_gamma   90.00
#
_symmetry.space_group_name_H-M   'P 1'
#
loop_
_entity.id
_entity.type
_entity.pdbx_description
1 polymer ?
#
loop_
_entity_poly.entity_id
_entity_poly.type
_entity_poly.pdbx_seq_one_letter_code
_entity_poly.pdbx_strand_id
1 'polypeptide(L)' 'MLAFDQDGKVRCVTPDALCVFQSYGTPLTNADLEPGMEVAFVGVPCNPKWLEGDSVSVFQTAYDYFGYKDGYIPVTELN' A
#
# COMPACT_ATOMS: atom_id res chain seq x y z
N MET A 1 3.23 4.25 -1.82
CA MET A 1 3.21 2.81 -2.18
C MET A 1 1.89 2.50 -2.87
N LEU A 2 1.92 1.65 -3.89
CA LEU A 2 0.74 1.16 -4.60
C LEU A 2 0.88 -0.37 -4.68
N ALA A 3 -0.14 -1.10 -4.27
CA ALA A 3 -0.16 -2.56 -4.30
C ALA A 3 -1.32 -3.05 -5.17
N PHE A 4 -1.01 -4.01 -6.03
CA PHE A 4 -1.97 -4.69 -6.91
C PHE A 4 -1.84 -6.20 -6.67
N ASP A 5 -2.96 -6.93 -6.75
CA ASP A 5 -2.93 -8.38 -6.78
C ASP A 5 -2.59 -8.91 -8.19
N GLN A 6 -2.61 -10.23 -8.35
CA GLN A 6 -2.27 -10.90 -9.61
C GLN A 6 -3.24 -10.57 -10.75
N ASP A 7 -4.46 -10.13 -10.42
CA ASP A 7 -5.48 -9.71 -11.38
C ASP A 7 -5.41 -8.21 -11.69
N GLY A 8 -4.45 -7.50 -11.11
CA GLY A 8 -4.27 -6.06 -11.28
C GLY A 8 -5.26 -5.23 -10.45
N LYS A 9 -5.97 -5.82 -9.50
CA LYS A 9 -6.88 -5.09 -8.61
C LYS A 9 -6.07 -4.42 -7.51
N VAL A 10 -6.38 -3.16 -7.24
CA VAL A 10 -5.74 -2.38 -6.16
C VAL A 10 -6.05 -3.02 -4.80
N ARG A 11 -5.02 -3.20 -3.99
CA ARG A 11 -5.10 -3.81 -2.64
C ARG A 11 -4.70 -2.86 -1.51
N CYS A 12 -3.86 -1.87 -1.79
CA CYS A 12 -3.44 -0.85 -0.83
C CYS A 12 -2.85 0.36 -1.57
N VAL A 13 -3.17 1.55 -1.10
CA VAL A 13 -2.71 2.82 -1.66
C VAL A 13 -2.27 3.71 -0.52
N THR A 14 -1.10 4.35 -0.66
CA THR A 14 -0.64 5.37 0.29
C THR A 14 -1.71 6.47 0.46
N PRO A 15 -1.90 7.11 1.62
CA PRO A 15 -1.12 7.04 2.85
C PRO A 15 -1.23 5.75 3.67
N ASP A 16 -2.10 4.81 3.34
CA ASP A 16 -2.15 3.55 4.07
C ASP A 16 -0.85 2.77 3.88
N ALA A 17 -0.37 2.16 4.96
CA ALA A 17 0.90 1.45 4.97
C ALA A 17 0.70 0.03 4.44
N LEU A 18 1.60 -0.41 3.57
CA LEU A 18 1.71 -1.81 3.18
C LEU A 18 2.93 -2.39 3.88
N CYS A 19 2.70 -3.35 4.76
CA CYS A 19 3.75 -4.08 5.47
C CYS A 19 3.87 -5.49 4.91
N VAL A 20 5.08 -6.04 4.96
CA VAL A 20 5.35 -7.40 4.50
C VAL A 20 5.91 -8.21 5.67
N PHE A 21 5.44 -9.45 5.79
CA PHE A 21 5.89 -10.39 6.79
C PHE A 21 6.20 -11.73 6.14
N GLN A 22 7.15 -12.47 6.69
CA GLN A 22 7.25 -13.91 6.43
C GLN A 22 5.97 -14.60 6.95
N SER A 23 5.65 -15.77 6.40
CA SER A 23 4.44 -16.53 6.78
C SER A 23 4.34 -16.85 8.29
N TYR A 24 5.46 -16.83 9.01
CA TYR A 24 5.56 -17.04 10.46
C TYR A 24 5.64 -15.75 11.30
N GLY A 25 5.45 -14.57 10.69
CA GLY A 25 5.24 -13.31 11.41
C GLY A 25 6.47 -12.40 11.57
N THR A 26 7.63 -12.76 11.00
CA THR A 26 8.80 -11.85 10.99
C THR A 26 8.59 -10.72 9.99
N PRO A 27 8.74 -9.44 10.37
CA PRO A 27 8.62 -8.32 9.43
C PRO A 27 9.77 -8.32 8.41
N LEU A 28 9.45 -7.91 7.19
CA LEU A 28 10.38 -7.76 6.07
C LEU A 28 10.31 -6.33 5.52
N THR A 29 11.41 -5.87 4.93
CA THR A 29 11.48 -4.68 4.11
C THR A 29 11.57 -5.06 2.63
N ASN A 30 11.40 -4.08 1.74
CA ASN A 30 11.54 -4.30 0.30
C ASN A 30 12.91 -4.87 -0.11
N ALA A 31 13.97 -4.57 0.67
CA ALA A 31 15.32 -5.06 0.40
C ALA A 31 15.52 -6.55 0.73
N ASP A 32 14.62 -7.13 1.54
CA ASP A 32 14.67 -8.53 1.96
C ASP A 32 13.91 -9.47 1.01
N LEU A 33 13.18 -8.92 0.03
CA LEU A 33 12.28 -9.70 -0.83
C LEU A 33 13.02 -10.34 -2.01
N GLU A 34 12.81 -11.65 -2.16
CA GLU A 34 13.31 -12.46 -3.26
C GLU A 34 12.18 -13.26 -3.92
N PRO A 35 12.26 -13.54 -5.23
CA PRO A 35 11.29 -14.40 -5.91
C PRO A 35 11.18 -15.78 -5.25
N GLY A 36 9.94 -16.26 -5.07
CA GLY A 36 9.65 -17.57 -4.48
C GLY A 36 9.50 -17.58 -2.96
N MET A 37 9.69 -16.44 -2.28
CA MET A 37 9.40 -16.31 -0.85
C MET A 37 7.90 -16.42 -0.56
N GLU A 38 7.56 -17.18 0.48
CA GLU A 38 6.22 -17.17 1.06
C GLU A 38 6.10 -16.00 2.04
N VAL A 39 5.28 -15.01 1.68
CA VAL A 39 5.10 -13.78 2.46
C VAL A 39 3.62 -13.41 2.56
N ALA A 40 3.28 -12.68 3.62
CA ALA A 40 2.00 -12.02 3.79
C ALA A 40 2.15 -10.51 3.63
N PHE A 41 1.29 -9.92 2.80
CA PHE A 41 1.16 -8.47 2.69
C PHE A 41 -0.01 -8.01 3.56
N VAL A 42 0.22 -6.97 4.37
CA VAL A 42 -0.77 -6.43 5.30
C VAL A 42 -0.92 -4.94 5.04
N GLY A 43 -2.13 -4.55 4.66
CA GLY A 43 -2.53 -3.14 4.59
C GLY A 43 -2.94 -2.63 5.97
N VAL A 44 -2.42 -1.47 6.37
CA VAL A 44 -2.71 -0.84 7.66
C VAL A 44 -3.22 0.58 7.39
N PRO A 45 -4.42 0.93 7.91
CA PRO A 45 -4.95 2.29 7.77
C PRO A 45 -3.95 3.33 8.26
N CYS A 46 -3.84 4.42 7.50
CA CYS A 46 -3.00 5.54 7.88
C CYS A 46 -3.51 6.21 9.16
N ASN A 47 -2.64 7.01 9.77
CA ASN A 47 -3.08 7.88 10.85
C ASN A 47 -4.15 8.87 10.32
N PRO A 48 -5.29 9.07 11.01
CA PRO A 48 -6.37 9.94 10.56
C PRO A 48 -5.94 11.37 10.19
N LYS A 49 -4.84 11.88 10.76
CA LYS A 49 -4.27 13.18 10.39
C LYS A 49 -3.91 13.31 8.92
N TRP A 50 -3.59 12.21 8.24
CA TRP A 50 -3.34 12.22 6.79
C TRP A 50 -4.59 12.50 5.96
N LEU A 51 -5.77 12.29 6.54
CA LEU A 51 -7.06 12.50 5.87
C LEU A 51 -7.65 13.89 6.16
N GLU A 52 -6.98 14.69 7.00
CA GLU A 52 -7.42 16.03 7.34
C GLU A 52 -7.01 17.04 6.26
N GLY A 53 -7.96 17.91 5.87
CA GLY A 53 -7.74 18.95 4.88
C GLY A 53 -7.32 18.37 3.53
N ASP A 54 -6.21 18.87 2.99
CA ASP A 54 -5.64 18.44 1.71
C ASP A 54 -4.38 17.58 1.88
N SER A 55 -4.17 16.99 3.06
CA SER A 55 -2.91 16.28 3.36
C SER A 55 -2.65 15.08 2.45
N VAL A 56 -3.70 14.47 1.88
CA VAL A 56 -3.57 13.36 0.92
C VAL A 56 -2.95 13.84 -0.42
N SER A 57 -3.09 15.11 -0.80
CA SER A 57 -2.62 15.61 -2.10
C SER A 57 -1.10 15.55 -2.27
N VAL A 58 -0.34 15.48 -1.17
CA VAL A 58 1.12 15.31 -1.23
C VAL A 58 1.53 14.00 -1.92
N PHE A 59 0.63 13.01 -1.97
CA PHE A 59 0.87 11.73 -2.64
C PHE A 59 0.54 11.77 -4.14
N GLN A 60 -0.03 12.87 -4.65
CA GLN A 60 -0.42 13.00 -6.06
C GLN A 60 0.78 12.80 -7.00
N THR A 61 1.94 13.34 -6.66
CA THR A 61 3.18 13.14 -7.45
C THR A 61 3.56 11.67 -7.54
N ALA A 62 3.33 10.87 -6.49
CA ALA A 62 3.59 9.44 -6.52
C ALA A 62 2.58 8.73 -7.43
N TYR A 63 1.29 9.09 -7.36
CA TYR A 63 0.27 8.51 -8.26
C TYR A 63 0.59 8.80 -9.71
N ASP A 64 0.95 10.04 -10.04
CA ASP A 64 1.28 10.44 -11.40
C ASP A 64 2.55 9.76 -11.91
N TYR A 65 3.58 9.62 -11.08
CA TYR A 65 4.80 8.90 -11.43
C TYR A 65 4.51 7.44 -11.82
N PHE A 66 3.62 6.76 -11.09
CA PHE A 66 3.23 5.39 -11.39
C PHE A 66 2.05 5.28 -12.38
N GLY A 67 1.53 6.39 -12.90
CA GLY A 67 0.39 6.42 -13.82
C GLY A 67 -0.95 6.00 -13.20
N TYR A 68 -1.05 5.97 -11.87
CA TYR A 68 -2.26 5.61 -11.13
C TYR A 68 -3.24 6.79 -11.06
N LYS A 69 -4.53 6.55 -11.36
CA LYS A 69 -5.52 7.62 -11.56
C LYS A 69 -6.73 7.57 -10.63
N ASP A 70 -6.94 6.47 -9.90
CA ASP A 70 -8.13 6.31 -9.07
C ASP A 70 -8.06 7.08 -7.75
N GLY A 71 -6.88 7.61 -7.41
CA GLY A 71 -6.66 8.40 -6.18
C GLY A 71 -6.64 7.55 -4.92
N TYR A 72 -6.70 8.19 -3.75
CA TYR A 72 -6.68 7.44 -2.50
C TYR A 72 -8.01 6.70 -2.27
N ILE A 73 -7.91 5.39 -2.03
CA ILE A 73 -9.00 4.54 -1.58
C ILE A 73 -8.54 3.91 -0.25
N PRO A 74 -9.26 4.11 0.87
CA PRO A 74 -8.91 3.51 2.15
C PRO A 74 -8.84 1.99 2.06
N VAL A 75 -7.82 1.40 2.67
CA VAL A 75 -7.61 -0.06 2.64
C VAL A 75 -8.77 -0.83 3.27
N THR A 76 -9.52 -0.21 4.17
CA THR A 76 -10.74 -0.77 4.78
C THR A 76 -11.90 -0.90 3.79
N GLU A 77 -11.83 -0.27 2.63
CA GLU A 77 -12.83 -0.36 1.55
C GLU A 77 -12.39 -1.33 0.43
N LEU A 78 -11.17 -1.88 0.52
CA LEU A 78 -10.59 -2.79 -0.46
C LEU A 78 -10.71 -4.26 0.02
N ASN A 79 -11.54 -5.04 -0.68
CA ASN A 79 -11.77 -6.48 -0.41
C ASN A 79 -10.83 -7.39 -1.15
#